data_AF-A0A7W6SC52-F1
#
_entry.id   AF-A0A7W6SC52-F1
#
_cell.length_a   1.000
_cell.length_b   1.000
_cell.length_c   1.000
_cell.angle_alpha   90.00
_cell.angle_beta   90.00
_cell.angle_gamma   90.00
#
_symmetry.space_group_name_H-M   'P 1'
#
loop_
_entity.id
_entity.type
_entity.pdbx_description
1 polymer ?
#
loop_
_entity_poly.entity_id
_entity_poly.type
_entity_poly.pdbx_seq_one_letter_code
_entity_poly.pdbx_strand_id
1 'polypeptide(L)'
;MTKYFSIATEGMTAAEEKTLAEAWRSYGWWHGIANFWLLRDHTEKMTAASIRDTIRSVAPTARVMVLDVEPATWAGSSLNQANREWLKSYWPPEGK
;
A
#
# COMPACT_ATOMS: atom_id res chain seq x y z
N MET A 1 9.91 13.39 6.65
CA MET A 1 10.18 11.96 6.85
C MET A 1 9.20 11.10 6.05
N THR A 2 9.68 10.15 5.26
CA THR A 2 8.77 9.28 4.49
C THR A 2 7.85 8.48 5.43
N LYS A 3 6.55 8.45 5.15
CA LYS A 3 5.56 7.63 5.85
C LYS A 3 5.26 6.34 5.09
N TYR A 4 4.91 5.32 5.84
CA TYR A 4 4.72 3.96 5.36
C TYR A 4 3.40 3.42 5.90
N PHE A 5 2.62 2.79 5.03
CA PHE A 5 1.33 2.23 5.41
C PHE A 5 1.18 0.80 4.91
N SER A 6 0.64 -0.05 5.77
CA SER A 6 0.14 -1.37 5.41
C SER A 6 -1.38 -1.33 5.40
N ILE A 7 -1.97 -1.85 4.32
CA ILE A 7 -3.41 -1.75 4.09
C ILE A 7 -3.94 -3.15 3.79
N ALA A 8 -4.95 -3.57 4.54
CA ALA A 8 -5.73 -4.75 4.23
C ALA A 8 -7.10 -4.31 3.71
N THR A 9 -7.55 -4.92 2.61
CA THR A 9 -8.85 -4.65 1.98
C THR A 9 -9.64 -5.94 1.79
N GLU A 10 -10.96 -5.88 1.85
CA GLU A 10 -11.83 -7.01 1.50
C GLU A 10 -13.07 -6.49 0.77
N GLY A 11 -13.48 -7.17 -0.30
CA GLY A 11 -14.70 -6.86 -1.04
C GLY A 11 -14.55 -5.80 -2.13
N MET A 12 -13.31 -5.51 -2.55
CA MET A 12 -13.03 -4.65 -3.70
C MET A 12 -13.11 -5.43 -5.02
N THR A 13 -13.60 -4.75 -6.06
CA THR A 13 -13.54 -5.22 -7.45
C THR A 13 -12.21 -4.83 -8.09
N ALA A 14 -11.82 -5.55 -9.15
CA ALA A 14 -10.60 -5.22 -9.91
C ALA A 14 -10.64 -3.80 -10.52
N ALA A 15 -11.83 -3.28 -10.83
CA ALA A 15 -11.98 -1.91 -11.32
C ALA A 15 -11.67 -0.88 -10.23
N GLU A 16 -12.19 -1.08 -9.01
CA GLU A 16 -11.92 -0.21 -7.86
C GLU A 16 -10.45 -0.28 -7.43
N GLU A 17 -9.83 -1.47 -7.43
CA GLU A 17 -8.39 -1.64 -7.19
C GLU A 17 -7.56 -0.87 -8.21
N LYS A 18 -7.94 -0.94 -9.49
CA LYS A 18 -7.29 -0.16 -10.55
C LYS A 18 -7.43 1.35 -10.33
N THR A 19 -8.62 1.82 -9.95
CA THR A 19 -8.86 3.23 -9.64
C THR A 19 -7.99 3.69 -8.46
N LEU A 20 -7.84 2.89 -7.41
CA LEU A 20 -6.94 3.21 -6.29
C LEU A 20 -5.47 3.25 -6.70
N ALA A 21 -5.02 2.26 -7.47
CA ALA A 21 -3.67 2.21 -8.02
C ALA A 21 -3.33 3.46 -8.85
N GLU A 22 -4.29 3.96 -9.63
CA GLU A 22 -4.15 5.20 -10.39
C GLU A 22 -4.14 6.43 -9.47
N ALA A 23 -5.05 6.51 -8.50
CA ALA A 23 -5.12 7.61 -7.52
C ALA A 23 -3.84 7.73 -6.68
N TRP A 24 -3.17 6.60 -6.42
CA TRP A 24 -1.92 6.57 -5.68
C TRP A 24 -0.68 6.61 -6.55
N ARG A 25 -0.77 6.76 -7.88
CA ARG A 25 0.41 6.72 -8.77
C ARG A 25 1.52 7.72 -8.43
N SER A 26 1.16 8.89 -7.89
CA SER A 26 2.13 9.88 -7.41
C SER A 26 2.78 9.50 -6.08
N TYR A 27 2.19 8.56 -5.36
CA TYR A 27 2.73 7.90 -4.18
C TYR A 27 3.36 6.57 -4.60
N GLY A 28 4.30 6.06 -3.81
CA GLY A 28 4.82 4.71 -4.06
C GLY A 28 3.80 3.72 -3.54
N TRP A 29 3.26 2.82 -4.37
CA TRP A 29 2.41 1.73 -3.88
C TRP A 29 2.83 0.37 -4.43
N TRP A 30 2.45 -0.66 -3.69
CA TRP A 30 2.66 -2.06 -4.05
C TRP A 30 1.45 -2.89 -3.69
N HIS A 31 1.02 -3.75 -4.62
CA HIS A 31 -0.12 -4.65 -4.46
C HIS A 31 0.18 -6.02 -5.08
N GLY A 32 1.24 -6.65 -4.58
CA GLY A 32 1.70 -7.94 -5.09
C GLY A 32 1.02 -9.16 -4.46
N ILE A 33 0.20 -8.93 -3.43
CA ILE A 33 -0.61 -9.93 -2.73
C ILE A 33 -2.05 -9.44 -2.76
N ALA A 34 -2.98 -10.33 -3.12
CA ALA A 34 -4.40 -10.01 -3.14
C ALA A 34 -4.84 -9.44 -1.79
N ASN A 35 -5.71 -8.43 -1.81
CA ASN A 35 -6.25 -7.79 -0.61
C ASN A 35 -5.23 -7.09 0.30
N PHE A 36 -3.98 -6.92 -0.14
CA PHE A 36 -2.93 -6.32 0.67
C PHE A 36 -2.12 -5.29 -0.10
N TRP A 37 -2.00 -4.09 0.46
CA TRP A 37 -1.24 -3.00 -0.13
C TRP A 37 -0.17 -2.49 0.82
N LEU A 38 0.91 -2.03 0.21
CA LEU A 38 1.88 -1.16 0.85
C LEU A 38 1.84 0.19 0.17
N LEU A 39 1.87 1.25 0.96
CA LEU A 39 1.88 2.62 0.47
C LEU A 39 3.03 3.38 1.12
N ARG A 40 3.73 4.18 0.32
CA ARG A 40 4.86 5.03 0.70
C ARG A 40 4.52 6.47 0.32
N ASP A 41 4.48 7.33 1.32
CA ASP A 41 4.25 8.76 1.15
C ASP A 41 5.52 9.56 1.47
N HIS A 42 6.15 10.10 0.44
CA HIS A 42 7.32 10.97 0.57
C HIS A 42 6.95 12.44 0.81
N THR A 43 5.66 12.79 0.72
CA THR A 43 5.14 14.15 0.89
C THR A 43 4.60 14.43 2.29
N GLU A 44 4.46 13.38 3.11
CA GLU A 44 3.95 13.42 4.50
C GLU A 44 2.50 13.88 4.67
N LYS A 45 1.75 13.95 3.57
CA LYS A 45 0.36 14.41 3.54
C LYS A 45 -0.64 13.32 3.90
N MET A 46 -0.27 12.06 3.72
CA MET A 46 -1.15 10.93 4.00
C MET A 46 -1.17 10.61 5.49
N THR A 47 -2.35 10.20 5.93
CA THR A 47 -2.62 9.61 7.23
C THR A 47 -3.40 8.32 7.04
N ALA A 48 -3.38 7.42 8.02
CA ALA A 48 -4.19 6.21 7.96
C ALA A 48 -5.69 6.52 7.72
N ALA A 49 -6.19 7.58 8.35
CA ALA A 49 -7.56 8.05 8.17
C ALA A 49 -7.83 8.54 6.74
N SER A 50 -6.96 9.38 6.17
CA SER A 50 -7.16 9.89 4.80
C SER A 50 -7.07 8.79 3.74
N ILE A 51 -6.23 7.77 3.96
CA ILE A 51 -6.15 6.60 3.09
C ILE A 51 -7.44 5.79 3.15
N ARG A 52 -7.91 5.48 4.37
CA ARG A 52 -9.20 4.80 4.59
C ARG A 52 -10.34 5.54 3.90
N ASP A 53 -10.40 6.86 4.04
CA ASP A 53 -11.49 7.67 3.47
C ASP A 53 -11.42 7.70 1.95
N THR A 54 -10.21 7.73 1.37
CA THR A 54 -10.00 7.56 -0.06
C THR A 54 -10.53 6.21 -0.55
N ILE A 55 -10.18 5.12 0.14
CA ILE A 55 -10.65 3.77 -0.19
C ILE A 55 -12.17 3.69 -0.13
N ARG A 56 -12.79 4.23 0.94
CA ARG A 56 -14.25 4.25 1.08
C ARG A 56 -14.97 5.10 0.03
N SER A 57 -14.30 6.11 -0.52
CA SER A 57 -14.87 6.91 -1.62
C SER A 57 -14.91 6.14 -2.95
N VAL A 58 -13.97 5.21 -3.15
CA VAL A 58 -13.88 4.38 -4.36
C VAL A 58 -14.68 3.08 -4.21
N ALA A 59 -14.60 2.44 -3.05
CA ALA A 59 -15.27 1.17 -2.73
C ALA A 59 -16.03 1.30 -1.39
N PRO A 60 -17.26 1.86 -1.40
CA PRO A 60 -18.00 2.18 -0.17
C PRO A 60 -18.38 0.99 0.70
N THR A 61 -18.46 -0.21 0.10
CA THR A 61 -18.82 -1.47 0.76
C THR A 61 -17.61 -2.27 1.21
N ALA A 62 -16.39 -1.88 0.80
CA ALA A 62 -15.18 -2.60 1.15
C ALA A 62 -14.87 -2.45 2.64
N ARG A 63 -14.40 -3.54 3.25
CA ARG A 63 -13.78 -3.49 4.57
C ARG A 63 -12.32 -3.12 4.40
N VAL A 64 -11.84 -2.23 5.25
CA VAL A 64 -10.49 -1.68 5.13
C VAL A 64 -9.88 -1.48 6.51
N MET A 65 -8.61 -1.85 6.64
CA MET A 65 -7.77 -1.52 7.77
C MET A 65 -6.48 -0.90 7.25
N VAL A 66 -6.12 0.27 7.80
CA VAL A 66 -4.89 0.97 7.46
C VAL A 66 -4.05 1.11 8.71
N LEU A 67 -2.80 0.65 8.65
CA LEU A 67 -1.82 0.79 9.71
C LEU A 67 -0.75 1.78 9.24
N ASP A 68 -0.56 2.84 10.02
CA ASP A 68 0.64 3.67 9.94
C ASP A 68 1.77 2.89 10.60
N VAL A 69 2.82 2.60 9.84
CA VAL A 69 3.92 1.75 10.29
C VAL A 69 5.22 2.52 10.15
N GLU A 70 6.08 2.41 11.15
CA GLU A 70 7.47 2.82 10.98
C GLU A 70 8.16 1.88 9.99
N PRO A 71 9.12 2.35 9.18
CA PRO A 71 9.86 1.50 8.27
C PRO A 71 10.59 0.41 9.06
N ALA A 72 10.04 -0.80 8.99
CA ALA A 72 10.54 -1.99 9.63
C ALA A 72 11.14 -2.95 8.61
N THR A 73 11.70 -4.04 9.13
CA THR A 73 12.13 -5.22 8.38
C THR A 73 10.95 -5.87 7.66
N TRP A 74 11.18 -6.49 6.50
CA TRP A 74 10.20 -7.39 5.90
C TRP A 74 10.87 -8.66 5.39
N ALA A 75 10.07 -9.73 5.33
CA ALA A 75 10.41 -10.99 4.69
C ALA A 75 9.22 -11.47 3.87
N GLY A 76 9.48 -12.06 2.70
CA GLY A 76 8.44 -12.56 1.81
C GLY A 76 8.95 -13.72 0.97
N SER A 77 8.05 -14.66 0.67
CA SER A 77 8.32 -15.82 -0.18
C SER A 77 7.48 -15.75 -1.46
N SER A 78 7.92 -16.46 -2.50
CA SER A 78 7.18 -16.63 -3.77
C SER A 78 6.78 -15.34 -4.49
N LEU A 79 7.39 -14.21 -4.15
CA LEU A 79 7.17 -12.94 -4.84
C LEU A 79 7.72 -13.02 -6.27
N ASN A 80 7.02 -12.48 -7.26
CA ASN A 80 7.61 -12.35 -8.60
C ASN A 80 8.77 -11.31 -8.57
N GLN A 81 9.55 -11.26 -9.65
CA GLN A 81 10.71 -10.37 -9.72
C GLN A 81 10.35 -8.89 -9.54
N ALA A 82 9.35 -8.40 -10.27
CA ALA A 82 8.91 -7.01 -10.19
C ALA A 82 8.46 -6.61 -8.78
N ASN A 83 7.70 -7.47 -8.12
CA ASN A 83 7.23 -7.25 -6.75
C ASN A 83 8.42 -7.17 -5.77
N ARG A 84 9.44 -8.01 -5.93
CA ARG A 84 10.65 -7.95 -5.10
C ARG A 84 11.48 -6.70 -5.33
N GLU A 85 11.63 -6.29 -6.59
CA GLU A 85 12.42 -5.10 -6.95
C GLU A 85 11.79 -3.82 -6.41
N TRP A 86 10.46 -3.70 -6.47
CA TRP A 86 9.76 -2.60 -5.83
C TRP A 86 10.01 -2.58 -4.32
N LEU A 87 9.79 -3.71 -3.63
CA LEU A 87 9.99 -3.77 -2.17
C LEU A 87 11.41 -3.38 -1.78
N LYS A 88 12.44 -3.91 -2.44
CA LYS A 88 13.82 -3.53 -2.18
C LYS A 88 14.11 -2.03 -2.38
N SER A 89 13.44 -1.39 -3.33
CA SER A 89 13.71 0.00 -3.71
C SER A 89 12.94 1.02 -2.88
N TYR A 90 11.73 0.66 -2.44
CA TYR A 90 10.81 1.59 -1.77
C TYR A 90 10.61 1.26 -0.30
N TRP A 91 10.88 0.02 0.11
CA TRP A 91 10.68 -0.50 1.45
C TRP A 91 11.86 -1.42 1.81
N PRO A 92 13.06 -0.91 2.07
CA PRO A 92 14.25 -1.75 2.21
C PRO A 92 14.10 -2.75 3.38
N PRO A 93 14.48 -4.03 3.20
CA PRO A 93 14.57 -4.97 4.31
C PRO A 93 15.70 -4.56 5.26
N GLU A 94 15.73 -5.13 6.46
CA GLU A 94 16.70 -4.78 7.51
C GLU A 94 18.17 -4.76 7.01
N GLY A 95 18.93 -3.75 7.43
CA GLY A 95 20.40 -3.74 7.33
C GLY A 95 21.01 -3.44 5.95
N LYS A 96 20.34 -2.69 5.08
CA LYS A 96 20.93 -2.17 3.83
C LYS A 96 20.55 -0.73 3.55
#